data_AF-A0A1X7V6J1-F1
#
_entry.id   AF-A0A1X7V6J1-F1
#
_cell.length_a   1.000
_cell.length_b   1.000
_cell.length_c   1.000
_cell.angle_alpha   90.00
_cell.angle_beta   90.00
_cell.angle_gamma   90.00
#
_symmetry.space_group_name_H-M   'P 1'
#
loop_
_entity.id
_entity.type
_entity.pdbx_description
1 polymer ?
#
loop_
_entity_poly.entity_id
_entity_poly.type
_entity_poly.pdbx_seq_one_letter_code
_entity_poly.pdbx_strand_id
1 'polypeptide(L)'
;MINPYNPDLLKAWIANMDIQVVGNVYGAAKYVCHYMCKDKLEQIKQQIARKLDELPVNCSQRQNLLKFGNVFNKSQDPQCSEAVFCITSLHLRGSSQLYVFINTNRPEKRGRLFTSNRELVSMSTGDDDVFNPGPLERHQSHPN
;
A
#
# COMPACT_ATOMS: atom_id res chain seq x y z
N MET A 1 -21.61 -15.80 5.29
CA MET A 1 -20.94 -15.01 6.34
C MET A 1 -21.43 -15.56 7.67
N ILE A 2 -20.61 -16.37 8.35
CA ILE A 2 -20.99 -16.94 9.65
C ILE A 2 -20.81 -15.83 10.68
N ASN A 3 -21.88 -15.44 11.36
CA ASN A 3 -21.81 -14.52 12.48
C ASN A 3 -20.99 -15.19 13.60
N PRO A 4 -19.81 -14.66 13.99
CA PRO A 4 -18.97 -15.27 15.01
C PRO A 4 -19.51 -15.04 16.44
N TYR A 5 -20.71 -14.48 16.59
CA TYR A 5 -21.32 -14.23 17.89
C TYR A 5 -21.78 -15.55 18.53
N ASN A 6 -20.89 -16.19 19.27
CA ASN A 6 -21.22 -17.32 20.12
C ASN A 6 -21.32 -16.84 21.59
N PRO A 7 -22.53 -16.78 22.16
CA PRO A 7 -22.74 -16.28 23.51
C PRO A 7 -22.07 -17.14 24.58
N ASP A 8 -21.90 -18.44 24.35
CA ASP A 8 -21.24 -19.34 25.30
C ASP A 8 -19.73 -19.09 25.35
N LEU A 9 -19.11 -18.80 24.19
CA LEU A 9 -17.70 -18.38 24.14
C LEU A 9 -17.49 -17.03 24.85
N LEU A 10 -18.39 -16.06 24.67
CA LEU A 10 -18.28 -14.76 25.34
C LEU A 10 -18.43 -14.88 26.86
N LYS A 11 -19.33 -15.74 27.34
CA LYS A 11 -19.47 -16.06 28.77
C LYS A 11 -18.25 -16.79 29.33
N ALA A 12 -17.65 -17.67 28.54
CA ALA A 12 -16.47 -18.45 28.92
C ALA A 12 -15.15 -17.65 28.84
N TRP A 13 -15.12 -16.53 28.11
CA TRP A 13 -13.90 -15.74 27.88
C TRP A 13 -13.37 -15.09 29.18
N ILE A 14 -14.22 -14.81 30.18
CA ILE A 14 -13.86 -14.23 31.50
C ILE A 14 -12.76 -13.16 31.41
N ALA A 15 -12.84 -12.27 30.43
CA ALA A 15 -11.99 -11.08 30.33
C ALA A 15 -12.86 -9.84 30.17
N ASN A 16 -12.26 -8.68 30.40
CA ASN A 16 -12.96 -7.42 30.23
C ASN A 16 -13.30 -7.21 28.74
N MET A 17 -14.59 -7.16 28.41
CA MET A 17 -15.07 -6.97 27.03
C MET A 17 -15.55 -5.52 26.86
N ASP A 18 -14.88 -4.74 26.02
CA ASP A 18 -15.33 -3.40 25.61
C ASP A 18 -16.24 -3.54 24.38
N ILE A 19 -17.56 -3.47 24.58
CA ILE A 19 -18.57 -3.62 23.53
C ILE A 19 -19.17 -2.26 23.22
N GLN A 20 -18.95 -1.76 22.00
CA GLN A 20 -19.46 -0.47 21.56
C GLN A 20 -20.30 -0.60 20.29
N VAL A 21 -21.36 0.21 20.19
CA VAL A 21 -22.22 0.26 19.00
C VAL A 21 -21.47 1.01 17.89
N VAL A 22 -21.33 0.36 16.72
CA VAL A 22 -20.71 0.97 15.54
C VAL A 22 -21.74 1.87 14.84
N GLY A 23 -21.67 3.18 15.08
CA GLY A 23 -22.55 4.16 14.43
C GLY A 23 -22.15 4.53 12.98
N ASN A 24 -20.88 4.34 12.61
CA ASN A 24 -20.36 4.64 11.27
C ASN A 24 -19.09 3.80 11.01
N VAL A 25 -18.92 3.32 9.78
CA VAL A 25 -17.72 2.61 9.29
C VAL A 25 -16.45 3.42 9.55
N TYR A 26 -16.47 4.73 9.31
CA TYR A 26 -15.32 5.59 9.59
C TYR A 26 -15.01 5.66 11.09
N GLY A 27 -16.05 5.74 11.93
CA GLY A 27 -15.91 5.74 13.39
C GLY A 27 -15.27 4.46 13.91
N ALA A 28 -15.72 3.31 13.41
CA ALA A 28 -15.13 2.02 13.74
C ALA A 28 -13.67 1.93 13.30
N ALA A 29 -13.35 2.30 12.06
CA ALA A 29 -11.97 2.29 11.56
C ALA A 29 -11.07 3.20 12.42
N LYS A 30 -11.55 4.41 12.75
CA LYS A 30 -10.83 5.34 13.63
C LYS A 30 -10.60 4.77 15.02
N TYR A 31 -11.61 4.15 15.62
CA TYR A 31 -11.50 3.53 16.94
C TYR A 31 -10.48 2.39 16.94
N VAL A 32 -10.56 1.47 15.97
CA VAL A 32 -9.61 0.35 15.85
C VAL A 32 -8.19 0.87 15.68
N CYS A 33 -7.96 1.81 14.77
CA CYS A 33 -6.64 2.42 14.58
C CYS A 33 -6.13 3.11 15.85
N HIS A 34 -7.00 3.83 16.57
CA HIS A 34 -6.61 4.50 17.80
C HIS A 34 -6.26 3.51 18.91
N TYR A 35 -7.01 2.41 19.01
CA TYR A 35 -6.78 1.36 19.99
C TYR A 35 -5.48 0.60 19.70
N MET A 36 -5.26 0.16 18.46
CA MET A 36 -4.03 -0.54 18.06
C MET A 36 -2.77 0.31 18.25
N CYS A 37 -2.88 1.62 18.06
CA CYS A 37 -1.76 2.54 18.22
C CYS A 37 -1.62 3.13 19.62
N LYS A 38 -2.53 2.84 20.58
CA LYS A 38 -2.66 3.57 21.86
C LYS A 38 -1.33 3.74 22.61
N ASP A 39 -0.56 2.67 22.74
CA ASP A 39 0.67 2.66 23.55
C ASP A 39 1.87 3.31 22.84
N LYS A 40 1.81 3.37 21.50
CA LYS A 40 2.95 3.81 20.66
C LYS A 40 2.71 5.14 19.97
N LEU A 41 1.46 5.65 19.98
CA LEU A 41 1.05 6.81 19.20
C LEU A 41 1.90 8.05 19.49
N GLU A 42 2.13 8.35 20.77
CA GLU A 42 2.91 9.53 21.16
C GLU A 42 4.40 9.38 20.81
N GLN A 43 4.97 8.19 20.96
CA GLN A 43 6.35 7.92 20.54
C GLN A 43 6.52 8.07 19.03
N ILE A 44 5.60 7.49 18.24
CA ILE A 44 5.62 7.56 16.78
C ILE A 44 5.48 9.02 16.32
N LYS A 45 4.54 9.78 16.88
CA LYS A 45 4.38 11.22 16.58
C LYS A 45 5.65 12.01 16.86
N GLN A 46 6.29 11.80 18.01
CA GLN A 46 7.53 12.47 18.37
C GLN A 46 8.67 12.12 17.42
N GLN A 47 8.82 10.84 17.04
CA GLN A 47 9.83 10.40 16.09
C GLN A 47 9.61 11.00 14.70
N ILE A 48 8.35 11.04 14.24
CA ILE A 48 7.99 11.66 12.96
C ILE A 48 8.32 13.15 12.97
N ALA A 49 7.89 13.89 14.01
CA ALA A 49 8.15 15.33 14.13
C ALA A 49 9.65 15.63 14.06
N ARG A 50 10.46 14.96 14.90
CA ARG A 50 11.93 15.11 14.89
C ARG A 50 12.53 14.85 13.50
N LYS A 51 12.06 13.82 12.80
CA LYS A 51 12.57 13.42 11.48
C LYS A 51 12.10 14.32 10.36
N LEU A 52 10.99 15.03 10.55
CA LEU A 52 10.50 16.06 9.63
C LEU A 52 11.24 17.38 9.84
N ASP A 53 11.56 17.75 11.08
CA ASP A 53 12.36 18.94 11.41
C ASP A 53 13.81 18.85 10.88
N GLU A 54 14.34 17.63 10.72
CA GLU A 54 15.63 17.38 10.06
C GLU A 54 15.61 17.66 8.54
N LEU A 55 14.43 17.82 7.93
CA LEU A 55 14.32 18.05 6.49
C LEU A 55 14.57 19.53 6.14
N PRO A 56 15.21 19.80 4.99
CA PRO A 56 15.41 21.17 4.53
C PRO A 56 14.07 21.87 4.28
N VAL A 57 14.02 23.18 4.53
CA VAL A 57 12.79 24.00 4.40
C VAL A 57 12.15 23.92 2.99
N ASN A 58 12.96 23.63 1.96
CA ASN A 58 12.52 23.48 0.56
C ASN A 58 12.33 22.00 0.12
N CYS A 59 12.09 21.08 1.05
CA CYS A 59 11.87 19.68 0.74
C CYS A 59 10.58 19.46 -0.06
N SER A 60 10.61 18.58 -1.06
CA SER A 60 9.40 18.25 -1.82
C SER A 60 8.40 17.48 -0.94
N GLN A 61 7.09 17.65 -1.20
CA GLN A 61 6.04 16.89 -0.50
C GLN A 61 6.25 15.37 -0.60
N ARG A 62 6.79 14.89 -1.73
CA ARG A 62 7.14 13.48 -1.92
C ARG A 62 8.24 13.02 -0.96
N GLN A 63 9.28 13.82 -0.76
CA GLN A 63 10.36 13.50 0.17
C GLN A 63 9.86 13.51 1.63
N ASN A 64 8.98 14.45 2.00
CA ASN A 64 8.32 14.46 3.30
C ASN A 64 7.51 13.17 3.52
N LEU A 65 6.72 12.76 2.53
CA LEU A 65 5.91 11.54 2.61
C LEU A 65 6.77 10.27 2.69
N LEU A 66 7.87 10.21 1.92
CA LEU A 66 8.82 9.09 1.99
C LEU A 66 9.49 9.01 3.36
N LYS A 67 9.89 10.16 3.93
CA LYS A 67 10.50 10.21 5.25
C LYS A 67 9.50 9.77 6.34
N PHE A 68 8.27 10.29 6.28
CA PHE A 68 7.18 9.88 7.15
C PHE A 68 6.96 8.36 7.09
N GLY A 69 6.78 7.80 5.89
CA GLY A 69 6.52 6.37 5.70
C GLY A 69 7.67 5.50 6.21
N ASN A 70 8.91 5.93 6.00
CA ASN A 70 10.09 5.23 6.50
C ASN A 70 10.17 5.23 8.04
N VAL A 71 9.84 6.34 8.69
CA VAL A 71 9.83 6.42 10.16
C VAL A 71 8.70 5.57 10.71
N PHE A 72 7.50 5.69 10.14
CA PHE A 72 6.33 4.93 10.54
C PHE A 72 6.61 3.41 10.45
N ASN A 73 7.08 2.92 9.31
CA ASN A 73 7.38 1.50 9.10
C ASN A 73 8.48 0.97 10.04
N LYS A 74 9.44 1.80 10.45
CA LYS A 74 10.50 1.40 11.40
C LYS A 74 10.04 1.42 12.85
N SER A 75 9.11 2.32 13.17
CA SER A 75 8.60 2.52 14.52
C SER A 75 7.53 1.50 14.92
N GLN A 76 6.90 0.87 13.93
CA GLN A 76 5.97 -0.21 14.14
C GLN A 76 6.74 -1.50 14.39
N ASP A 77 6.64 -2.06 15.61
CA ASP A 77 7.10 -3.44 15.84
C ASP A 77 6.12 -4.38 15.13
N PRO A 78 6.56 -5.15 14.12
CA PRO A 78 5.70 -6.12 13.47
C PRO A 78 5.33 -7.22 14.46
N GLN A 79 4.08 -7.66 14.46
CA GLN A 79 3.70 -8.89 15.16
C GLN A 79 4.49 -10.07 14.55
N CYS A 80 4.78 -11.11 15.33
CA CYS A 80 5.56 -12.27 14.85
C CYS A 80 5.08 -12.82 13.50
N SER A 81 3.76 -12.87 13.27
CA SER A 81 3.18 -13.30 11.99
C SER A 81 3.48 -12.33 10.84
N GLU A 82 3.37 -11.01 11.07
CA GLU A 82 3.70 -9.98 10.09
C GLU A 82 5.20 -9.99 9.74
N ALA A 83 6.06 -10.19 10.74
CA ALA A 83 7.50 -10.30 10.55
C ALA A 83 7.88 -11.50 9.67
N VAL A 84 7.25 -12.66 9.88
CA VAL A 84 7.47 -13.85 9.04
C VAL A 84 7.10 -13.56 7.59
N PHE A 85 5.95 -12.93 7.32
CA PHE A 85 5.56 -12.56 5.96
C PHE A 85 6.55 -11.59 5.30
N CYS A 86 7.02 -10.59 6.05
CA CYS A 86 8.02 -9.64 5.57
C CYS A 86 9.37 -10.32 5.25
N ILE A 87 9.87 -11.20 6.13
CA ILE A 87 11.16 -11.89 5.95
C ILE A 87 11.09 -12.90 4.79
N THR A 88 9.98 -13.61 4.66
CA THR A 88 9.77 -14.64 3.63
C THR A 88 9.34 -14.07 2.28
N SER A 89 9.22 -12.74 2.16
CA SER A 89 8.68 -12.07 0.97
C SER A 89 7.29 -12.58 0.55
N LEU A 90 6.50 -13.04 1.51
CA LEU A 90 5.12 -13.46 1.27
C LEU A 90 4.21 -12.24 1.16
N HIS A 91 3.13 -12.38 0.39
CA HIS A 91 2.16 -11.32 0.19
C HIS A 91 1.43 -11.01 1.50
N LEU A 92 1.65 -9.82 2.07
CA LEU A 92 0.96 -9.33 3.28
C LEU A 92 -0.56 -9.18 3.09
N ARG A 93 -1.01 -9.10 1.84
CA ARG A 93 -2.43 -8.99 1.48
C ARG A 93 -2.71 -9.80 0.22
N GLY A 94 -3.70 -10.68 0.29
CA GLY A 94 -4.36 -11.25 -0.88
C GLY A 94 -5.56 -10.40 -1.28
N SER A 95 -5.76 -10.21 -2.58
CA SER A 95 -6.97 -9.62 -3.15
C SER A 95 -7.49 -10.55 -4.24
N SER A 96 -8.79 -10.82 -4.26
CA SER A 96 -9.44 -11.47 -5.40
C SER A 96 -9.55 -10.55 -6.60
N GLN A 97 -9.43 -9.23 -6.38
CA GLN A 97 -9.45 -8.21 -7.41
C GLN A 97 -8.04 -7.90 -7.89
N LEU A 98 -7.84 -7.96 -9.20
CA LEU A 98 -6.65 -7.49 -9.87
C LEU A 98 -6.65 -5.96 -9.90
N TYR A 99 -5.58 -5.34 -9.39
CA TYR A 99 -5.35 -3.90 -9.52
C TYR A 99 -4.31 -3.67 -10.61
N VAL A 100 -4.68 -2.92 -11.65
CA VAL A 100 -3.76 -2.49 -12.71
C VAL A 100 -3.59 -0.97 -12.60
N PHE A 101 -2.35 -0.51 -12.45
CA PHE A 101 -2.06 0.91 -12.49
C PHE A 101 -2.15 1.41 -13.94
N ILE A 102 -3.04 2.37 -14.20
CA ILE A 102 -3.17 3.03 -15.50
C ILE A 102 -2.48 4.40 -15.40
N ASN A 103 -1.37 4.57 -16.11
CA ASN A 103 -0.64 5.83 -16.13
C ASN A 103 -1.40 6.88 -16.95
N THR A 104 -2.02 7.84 -16.27
CA THR A 104 -2.81 8.93 -16.87
C THR A 104 -1.97 10.15 -17.29
N ASN A 105 -0.64 10.09 -17.18
CA ASN A 105 0.22 11.17 -17.68
C ASN A 105 0.07 11.38 -19.20
N ARG A 106 0.52 12.53 -19.70
CA ARG A 106 0.61 12.79 -21.14
C ARG A 106 1.48 11.73 -21.83
N PRO A 107 1.19 11.34 -23.09
CA PRO A 107 1.93 10.26 -23.79
C PRO A 107 3.45 10.40 -23.72
N GLU A 108 3.95 11.63 -23.92
CA GLU A 108 5.38 11.98 -23.87
C GLU A 108 6.06 11.72 -22.50
N LYS A 109 5.27 11.70 -21.42
CA LYS A 109 5.74 11.53 -20.04
C LYS A 109 5.42 10.15 -19.46
N ARG A 110 4.81 9.25 -20.25
CA ARG A 110 4.57 7.88 -19.80
C ARG A 110 5.85 7.07 -19.99
N GLY A 111 6.31 6.45 -18.91
CA GLY A 111 7.33 5.41 -19.03
C GLY A 111 6.78 4.26 -19.87
N ARG A 112 7.54 3.86 -20.90
CA ARG A 112 7.26 2.68 -21.72
C ARG A 112 8.26 1.58 -21.38
N LEU A 113 7.82 0.34 -21.51
CA LEU A 113 8.70 -0.82 -21.33
C LEU A 113 9.33 -1.14 -22.68
N PHE A 114 10.61 -1.47 -22.69
CA PHE A 114 11.26 -1.98 -23.89
C PHE A 114 10.61 -3.30 -24.34
N THR A 115 10.63 -3.55 -25.64
CA THR A 115 10.36 -4.89 -26.19
C THR A 115 11.42 -5.89 -25.70
N SER A 116 11.08 -7.18 -25.75
CA SER A 116 12.03 -8.19 -25.30
C SER A 116 13.25 -8.25 -26.22
N ASN A 117 14.40 -8.66 -25.69
CA ASN A 117 15.62 -8.80 -26.50
C ASN A 117 15.44 -9.72 -27.72
N ARG A 118 14.55 -10.72 -27.64
CA ARG A 118 14.26 -11.61 -28.77
C ARG A 118 13.54 -10.86 -29.90
N GLU A 119 12.57 -10.03 -29.56
CA GLU A 119 11.81 -9.22 -30.53
C GLU A 119 12.70 -8.15 -31.14
N LEU A 120 13.53 -7.48 -30.33
CA LEU A 120 14.48 -6.46 -30.79
C LEU A 120 15.47 -6.99 -31.83
N VAL A 121 15.97 -8.22 -31.68
CA VAL A 121 16.89 -8.85 -32.65
C VAL A 121 16.18 -9.20 -33.97
N SER A 122 14.87 -9.47 -33.92
CA SER A 122 14.06 -9.73 -35.11
C SER A 122 13.50 -8.48 -35.80
N MET A 123 13.66 -7.30 -35.21
CA MET A 123 13.22 -6.04 -35.80
C MET A 123 14.10 -5.66 -37.00
N SER A 124 13.48 -5.01 -37.98
CA SER A 124 14.21 -4.50 -39.14
C SER A 124 15.10 -3.32 -38.74
N THR A 125 16.22 -3.11 -39.45
CA THR A 125 17.18 -2.04 -39.15
C THR A 125 16.60 -0.61 -39.27
N GLY A 126 15.40 -0.44 -39.83
CA GLY A 126 14.71 0.85 -39.96
C GLY A 126 13.56 1.06 -38.98
N ASP A 127 13.38 0.17 -38.01
CA ASP A 127 12.26 0.22 -37.06
C ASP A 127 12.70 0.87 -35.74
N ASP A 128 12.31 2.13 -35.52
CA ASP A 128 12.75 2.94 -34.38
C ASP A 128 11.89 2.71 -33.11
N ASP A 129 10.73 2.05 -33.22
CA ASP A 129 9.82 1.85 -32.09
C ASP A 129 10.16 0.58 -31.29
N VAL A 130 11.16 0.72 -30.43
CA VAL A 130 11.68 -0.34 -29.54
C VAL A 130 10.85 -0.56 -28.27
N PHE A 131 9.62 -0.04 -28.21
CA PHE A 131 8.79 -0.03 -27.01
C PHE A 131 7.54 -0.89 -27.15
N ASN A 132 7.19 -1.58 -26.07
CA ASN A 132 5.94 -2.30 -25.97
C ASN A 132 4.76 -1.32 -25.80
N PRO A 133 3.64 -1.51 -26.52
CA PRO A 133 2.48 -0.64 -26.39
C PRO A 133 1.85 -0.81 -25.00
N GLY A 134 1.56 0.32 -24.36
CA GLY A 134 0.93 0.39 -23.05
C GLY A 134 -0.56 0.00 -23.09
N PRO A 135 -1.20 -0.20 -21.92
CA PRO A 135 -2.62 -0.58 -21.86
C PRO A 135 -3.57 0.36 -22.61
N LEU A 136 -3.28 1.67 -22.59
CA LEU A 136 -4.08 2.69 -23.28
C LEU A 136 -3.91 2.63 -24.81
N GLU A 137 -2.69 2.43 -25.29
CA GLU A 137 -2.39 2.33 -26.73
C GLU A 137 -3.02 1.07 -27.32
N ARG A 138 -2.92 -0.06 -26.61
CA ARG A 138 -3.60 -1.31 -26.99
C ARG A 138 -5.11 -1.12 -27.09
N HIS A 139 -5.70 -0.39 -26.13
CA HIS A 139 -7.14 -0.14 -26.16
C HIS A 139 -7.55 0.76 -27.34
N GLN A 140 -6.73 1.74 -27.70
CA GLN A 140 -6.95 2.60 -28.87
C GLN A 140 -6.76 1.87 -30.21
N SER A 141 -5.88 0.88 -30.27
CA SER A 141 -5.63 0.08 -31.48
C SER A 141 -6.64 -1.05 -31.69
N HIS A 142 -7.60 -1.24 -30.78
CA HIS A 142 -8.66 -2.22 -31.00
C HIS A 142 -9.60 -1.72 -32.11
N PRO A 143 -9.86 -2.53 -33.16
CA PRO A 143 -10.86 -2.19 -34.16
C PRO A 143 -12.25 -2.12 -33.52
N ASN A 144 -13.04 -1.12 -33.93
CA ASN A 144 -14.45 -0.96 -33.53
C ASN A 144 -15.33 -2.07 -34.08
#